data_AF-A0A951EJ48-F1
#
_entry.id   AF-A0A951EJ48-F1
#
_cell.length_a   1.000
_cell.length_b   1.000
_cell.length_c   1.000
_cell.angle_alpha   90.00
_cell.angle_beta   90.00
_cell.angle_gamma   90.00
#
_symmetry.space_group_name_H-M   'P 1'
#
loop_
_entity.id
_entity.type
_entity.pdbx_description
1 polymer ?
#
loop_
_entity_poly.entity_id
_entity_poly.type
_entity_poly.pdbx_seq_one_letter_code
_entity_poly.pdbx_strand_id
1 'polypeptide(L)'
;MRATVACVAVLVLAACGSITPTAQSPTGHTRAFTDTAGRVVNVPTKINRVATVGYATTLDSLLYVVGAQDLLVDGIPSAGSTTFLLPYKDLAPRLLQLPKVESTINGPLDPEALLALKPDVVITSDPAKADQIQRLGIPAVDIFNLGTGSAIEHDVDLVGQLLGRRSAAAAYTTYFNNIIHQAQQSAAAIPTNSRPSALYADFGPLTQPTVVEGWIFGVLHVHNVVPGVVPNHFEFADEQVYAWNPDYIVVQMPSDLPQVTGQVRKIESRGVR
;
A
#
# COMPACT_ATOMS: atom_id res chain seq x y z
N MET A 1 -41.80 -30.55 80.86
CA MET A 1 -42.42 -29.84 79.71
C MET A 1 -42.06 -28.36 79.80
N ARG A 2 -41.19 -27.91 78.90
CA ARG A 2 -41.08 -26.56 78.29
C ARG A 2 -39.67 -26.44 77.71
N ALA A 3 -39.58 -26.78 76.44
CA ALA A 3 -38.37 -26.72 75.63
C ALA A 3 -38.09 -25.26 75.25
N THR A 4 -36.88 -24.80 75.51
CA THR A 4 -36.30 -23.56 74.99
C THR A 4 -35.74 -23.83 73.60
N VAL A 5 -36.31 -23.18 72.59
CA VAL A 5 -35.81 -23.17 71.21
C VAL A 5 -34.95 -21.92 71.06
N ALA A 6 -33.65 -22.10 70.85
CA ALA A 6 -32.73 -21.03 70.46
C ALA A 6 -32.44 -21.15 68.96
N CYS A 7 -32.95 -20.20 68.19
CA CYS A 7 -32.66 -20.06 66.76
C CYS A 7 -31.22 -19.59 66.55
N VAL A 8 -30.38 -20.43 65.97
CA VAL A 8 -29.06 -20.04 65.43
C VAL A 8 -29.21 -19.92 63.92
N ALA A 9 -29.17 -18.68 63.42
CA ALA A 9 -29.13 -18.38 62.00
C ALA A 9 -27.70 -18.56 61.48
N VAL A 10 -27.50 -19.54 60.59
CA VAL A 10 -26.23 -19.77 59.88
C VAL A 10 -26.28 -18.99 58.57
N LEU A 11 -25.45 -17.95 58.45
CA LEU A 11 -25.19 -17.26 57.20
C LEU A 11 -24.25 -18.10 56.32
N VAL A 12 -24.75 -18.59 55.17
CA VAL A 12 -23.94 -19.22 54.13
C VAL A 12 -23.58 -18.15 53.09
N LEU A 13 -22.32 -17.72 53.07
CA LEU A 13 -21.76 -16.86 52.03
C LEU A 13 -21.34 -17.74 50.84
N ALA A 14 -22.14 -17.70 49.76
CA ALA A 14 -21.79 -18.30 48.48
C ALA A 14 -20.75 -17.42 47.77
N ALA A 15 -19.50 -17.87 47.72
CA ALA A 15 -18.45 -17.26 46.92
C ALA A 15 -18.56 -17.76 45.47
N CYS A 16 -19.29 -17.02 44.62
CA CYS A 16 -19.23 -17.18 43.17
C CYS A 16 -17.91 -16.59 42.65
N GLY A 17 -16.91 -17.44 42.45
CA GLY A 17 -15.69 -17.08 41.73
C GLY A 17 -15.98 -16.92 40.24
N SER A 18 -16.01 -15.68 39.75
CA SER A 18 -16.04 -15.38 38.32
C SER A 18 -14.63 -15.59 37.74
N ILE A 19 -14.46 -16.60 36.91
CA ILE A 19 -13.22 -16.82 36.14
C ILE A 19 -13.25 -15.80 34.99
N THR A 20 -12.58 -14.66 35.17
CA THR A 20 -12.35 -13.71 34.08
C THR A 20 -11.19 -14.23 33.23
N PRO A 21 -11.37 -14.48 31.91
CA PRO A 21 -10.26 -14.85 31.06
C PRO A 21 -9.34 -13.64 30.95
N THR A 22 -8.14 -13.74 31.52
CA THR A 22 -7.12 -12.70 31.42
C THR A 22 -6.53 -12.77 30.02
N ALA A 23 -6.93 -11.85 29.14
CA ALA A 23 -6.23 -11.61 27.90
C ALA A 23 -4.78 -11.19 28.27
N GLN A 24 -3.80 -12.00 27.87
CA GLN A 24 -2.39 -11.66 28.01
C GLN A 24 -2.08 -10.47 27.09
N SER A 25 -2.06 -9.26 27.63
CA SER A 25 -1.51 -8.09 26.95
C SER A 25 0.00 -8.32 26.72
N PRO A 26 0.55 -8.01 25.53
CA PRO A 26 1.98 -8.11 25.29
C PRO A 26 2.74 -7.23 26.29
N THR A 27 3.79 -7.77 26.89
CA THR A 27 4.63 -7.12 27.92
C THR A 27 5.57 -6.04 27.36
N GLY A 28 5.13 -5.32 26.32
CA GLY A 28 5.90 -4.27 25.66
C GLY A 28 5.26 -2.89 25.78
N HIS A 29 6.08 -1.84 25.88
CA HIS A 29 5.57 -0.47 25.76
C HIS A 29 4.96 -0.27 24.38
N THR A 30 3.73 0.23 24.33
CA THR A 30 3.04 0.63 23.09
C THR A 30 2.99 2.15 22.97
N ARG A 31 2.69 2.62 21.76
CA ARG A 31 2.43 4.03 21.45
C ARG A 31 1.26 4.14 20.49
N ALA A 32 0.50 5.23 20.61
CA ALA A 32 -0.52 5.56 19.64
C ALA A 32 0.11 5.92 18.29
N PHE A 33 -0.52 5.48 17.21
CA PHE A 33 -0.20 5.83 15.83
C PHE A 33 -1.49 6.09 15.07
N THR A 34 -1.57 7.19 14.33
CA THR A 34 -2.72 7.52 13.50
C THR A 34 -2.43 7.13 12.07
N ASP A 35 -3.30 6.33 11.48
CA ASP A 35 -3.16 5.79 10.13
C ASP A 35 -3.85 6.68 9.08
N THR A 36 -3.75 6.34 7.78
CA THR A 36 -4.34 7.16 6.70
C THR A 36 -5.86 7.20 6.71
N ALA A 37 -6.51 6.19 7.31
CA ALA A 37 -7.94 6.15 7.55
C ALA A 37 -8.37 6.96 8.79
N GLY A 38 -7.44 7.63 9.48
CA GLY A 38 -7.69 8.41 10.69
C GLY A 38 -7.89 7.56 11.96
N ARG A 39 -7.61 6.26 11.91
CA ARG A 39 -7.73 5.36 13.05
C ARG A 39 -6.51 5.51 13.96
N VAL A 40 -6.74 5.47 15.27
CA VAL A 40 -5.66 5.44 16.26
C VAL A 40 -5.41 4.00 16.68
N VAL A 41 -4.21 3.50 16.37
CA VAL A 41 -3.78 2.12 16.62
C VAL A 41 -2.65 2.13 17.63
N ASN A 42 -2.75 1.29 18.66
CA ASN A 42 -1.66 1.08 19.62
C ASN A 42 -0.65 0.09 19.03
N VAL A 43 0.51 0.60 18.61
CA VAL A 43 1.59 -0.21 18.04
C VAL A 43 2.73 -0.37 19.05
N PRO A 44 3.54 -1.44 18.98
CA PRO A 44 4.73 -1.58 19.79
C PRO A 44 5.70 -0.40 19.58
N THR A 45 6.35 0.03 20.65
CA THR A 45 7.41 1.06 20.57
C THR A 45 8.61 0.61 19.74
N LYS A 46 8.91 -0.70 19.76
CA LYS A 46 9.95 -1.34 18.96
C LYS A 46 9.30 -2.36 18.02
N ILE A 47 9.46 -2.13 16.72
CA ILE A 47 8.94 -2.99 15.65
C ILE A 47 10.14 -3.65 14.95
N ASN A 48 10.14 -4.99 14.90
CA ASN A 48 11.18 -5.81 14.27
C ASN A 48 10.60 -6.72 13.17
N ARG A 49 9.29 -6.89 13.13
CA ARG A 49 8.59 -7.78 12.20
C ARG A 49 7.38 -7.06 11.61
N VAL A 50 7.41 -6.81 10.31
CA VAL A 50 6.33 -6.16 9.57
C VAL A 50 5.82 -7.13 8.51
N ALA A 51 4.50 -7.28 8.43
CA ALA A 51 3.87 -7.89 7.27
C ALA A 51 3.09 -6.83 6.47
N THR A 52 2.97 -7.04 5.15
CA THR A 52 2.19 -6.16 4.28
C THR A 52 0.98 -6.88 3.69
N VAL A 53 -0.15 -6.19 3.57
CA VAL A 53 -1.42 -6.79 3.12
C VAL A 53 -2.14 -5.83 2.17
N GLY A 54 -2.74 -6.33 1.10
CA GLY A 54 -3.40 -5.52 0.08
C GLY A 54 -2.48 -5.31 -1.13
N TYR A 55 -2.21 -4.05 -1.47
CA TYR A 55 -1.22 -3.66 -2.47
C TYR A 55 0.21 -3.82 -1.93
N ALA A 56 0.55 -5.03 -1.49
CA ALA A 56 1.80 -5.39 -0.82
C ALA A 56 3.05 -4.87 -1.54
N THR A 57 3.09 -4.94 -2.88
CA THR A 57 4.22 -4.42 -3.67
C THR A 57 4.46 -2.92 -3.43
N THR A 58 3.40 -2.12 -3.40
CA THR A 58 3.50 -0.69 -3.13
C THR A 58 3.94 -0.46 -1.69
N LEU A 59 3.35 -1.19 -0.73
CA LEU A 59 3.70 -1.08 0.69
C LEU A 59 5.17 -1.45 0.94
N ASP A 60 5.64 -2.56 0.37
CA ASP A 60 7.04 -3.00 0.42
C ASP A 60 7.96 -1.87 -0.07
N SER A 61 7.63 -1.22 -1.19
CA SER A 61 8.44 -0.13 -1.73
C SER A 61 8.61 1.03 -0.75
N LEU A 62 7.59 1.35 0.06
CA LEU A 62 7.69 2.36 1.13
C LEU A 62 8.71 1.94 2.19
N LEU A 63 8.74 0.65 2.57
CA LEU A 63 9.74 0.15 3.52
C LEU A 63 11.16 0.20 2.94
N TYR A 64 11.34 -0.14 1.65
CA TYR A 64 12.64 -0.04 0.98
C TYR A 64 13.16 1.40 0.96
N VAL A 65 12.29 2.35 0.63
CA VAL A 65 12.62 3.78 0.57
C VAL A 65 13.14 4.31 1.91
N VAL A 66 12.56 3.85 3.04
CA VAL A 66 13.01 4.26 4.37
C VAL A 66 14.10 3.36 4.96
N GLY A 67 14.62 2.40 4.18
CA GLY A 67 15.68 1.48 4.62
C GLY A 67 15.23 0.48 5.70
N ALA A 68 13.97 0.03 5.66
CA ALA A 68 13.36 -0.87 6.62
C ALA A 68 12.94 -2.23 6.02
N GLN A 69 13.39 -2.57 4.80
CA GLN A 69 13.06 -3.80 4.10
C GLN A 69 13.42 -5.09 4.87
N ASP A 70 14.43 -5.05 5.74
CA ASP A 70 14.84 -6.20 6.55
C ASP A 70 13.79 -6.60 7.59
N LEU A 71 12.83 -5.71 7.90
CA LEU A 71 11.73 -5.99 8.82
C LEU A 71 10.61 -6.82 8.18
N LEU A 72 10.55 -6.91 6.85
CA LEU A 72 9.53 -7.67 6.12
C LEU A 72 9.64 -9.17 6.45
N VAL A 73 8.51 -9.78 6.80
CA VAL A 73 8.43 -11.21 7.15
C VAL A 73 7.56 -12.03 6.19
N ASP A 74 6.71 -11.38 5.40
CA ASP A 74 5.90 -11.96 4.35
C ASP A 74 6.58 -11.85 2.98
N GLY A 75 6.17 -12.74 2.09
CA GLY A 75 6.58 -12.75 0.70
C GLY A 75 5.53 -12.15 -0.22
N ILE A 76 5.97 -11.80 -1.42
CA ILE A 76 5.15 -11.05 -2.37
C ILE A 76 4.02 -11.95 -2.91
N PRO A 77 2.75 -11.50 -2.81
CA PRO A 77 1.62 -12.16 -3.46
C PRO A 77 1.82 -12.28 -4.97
N SER A 78 1.15 -13.23 -5.63
CA SER A 78 1.23 -13.30 -7.09
C SER A 78 0.54 -12.08 -7.73
N ALA A 79 1.17 -11.48 -8.74
CA ALA A 79 0.60 -10.34 -9.48
C ALA A 79 -0.21 -10.77 -10.72
N GLY A 80 -0.52 -12.07 -10.88
CA GLY A 80 -1.14 -12.61 -12.11
C GLY A 80 -0.22 -12.63 -13.35
N SER A 81 0.73 -11.71 -13.45
CA SER A 81 1.80 -11.68 -14.45
C SER A 81 3.18 -11.66 -13.80
N THR A 82 4.12 -12.46 -14.32
CA THR A 82 5.51 -12.49 -13.85
C THR A 82 6.27 -11.19 -14.10
N THR A 83 5.78 -10.35 -15.03
CA THR A 83 6.44 -9.10 -15.43
C THR A 83 6.40 -8.06 -14.30
N PHE A 84 5.30 -7.96 -13.54
CA PHE A 84 5.21 -7.08 -12.36
C PHE A 84 6.21 -7.46 -11.26
N LEU A 85 6.64 -8.71 -11.20
CA LEU A 85 7.60 -9.20 -10.21
C LEU A 85 9.06 -9.06 -10.67
N LEU A 86 9.33 -8.64 -11.92
CA LEU A 86 10.69 -8.55 -12.44
C LEU A 86 11.61 -7.64 -11.62
N PRO A 87 11.19 -6.42 -11.20
CA PRO A 87 12.03 -5.56 -10.37
C PRO A 87 12.42 -6.23 -9.04
N TYR A 88 11.55 -7.06 -8.48
CA TYR A 88 11.82 -7.75 -7.21
C TYR A 88 12.83 -8.90 -7.35
N LYS A 89 12.98 -9.50 -8.54
CA LYS A 89 14.03 -10.52 -8.75
C LYS A 89 15.43 -9.93 -8.53
N ASP A 90 15.61 -8.67 -8.93
CA ASP A 90 16.91 -8.00 -8.85
C ASP A 90 17.06 -7.19 -7.56
N LEU A 91 16.01 -6.47 -7.13
CA LEU A 91 16.05 -5.55 -6.00
C LEU A 91 15.74 -6.22 -4.64
N ALA A 92 14.98 -7.31 -4.65
CA ALA A 92 14.35 -7.86 -3.46
C ALA A 92 14.18 -9.41 -3.50
N PRO A 93 15.18 -10.20 -3.96
CA PRO A 93 15.01 -11.63 -4.20
C PRO A 93 14.62 -12.42 -2.95
N ARG A 94 14.98 -11.92 -1.76
CA ARG A 94 14.56 -12.48 -0.46
C ARG A 94 13.04 -12.58 -0.33
N LEU A 95 12.29 -11.58 -0.79
CA LEU A 95 10.83 -11.55 -0.64
C LEU A 95 10.13 -12.63 -1.48
N LEU A 96 10.78 -13.14 -2.54
CA LEU A 96 10.26 -14.25 -3.34
C LEU A 96 10.35 -15.61 -2.61
N GLN A 97 11.13 -15.69 -1.53
CA GLN A 97 11.35 -16.91 -0.76
C GLN A 97 10.56 -16.94 0.56
N LEU A 98 9.97 -15.80 0.96
CA LEU A 98 9.21 -15.69 2.20
C LEU A 98 7.78 -16.26 2.03
N PRO A 99 7.15 -16.73 3.12
CA PRO A 99 5.76 -17.19 3.09
C PRO A 99 4.80 -16.06 2.71
N LYS A 100 3.82 -16.36 1.88
CA LYS A 100 2.82 -15.37 1.44
C LYS A 100 1.62 -15.38 2.38
N VAL A 101 1.08 -14.20 2.67
CA VAL A 101 -0.16 -14.01 3.46
C VAL A 101 -1.38 -13.73 2.58
N GLU A 102 -1.16 -13.41 1.29
CA GLU A 102 -2.18 -13.36 0.25
C GLU A 102 -1.68 -14.14 -0.96
N SER A 103 -2.56 -14.90 -1.61
CA SER A 103 -2.20 -15.68 -2.81
C SER A 103 -2.00 -14.79 -4.04
N THR A 104 -2.83 -13.76 -4.17
CA THR A 104 -2.78 -12.73 -5.20
C THR A 104 -2.71 -11.34 -4.57
N ILE A 105 -2.11 -10.37 -5.26
CA ILE A 105 -2.10 -8.97 -4.81
C ILE A 105 -3.54 -8.52 -4.55
N ASN A 106 -3.75 -7.90 -3.39
CA ASN A 106 -5.05 -7.48 -2.89
C ASN A 106 -6.11 -8.60 -2.77
N GLY A 107 -5.70 -9.86 -2.79
CA GLY A 107 -6.59 -11.01 -2.65
C GLY A 107 -7.10 -11.22 -1.21
N PRO A 108 -7.76 -12.36 -0.95
CA PRO A 108 -8.13 -12.75 0.40
C PRO A 108 -6.90 -12.98 1.28
N LEU A 109 -6.96 -12.46 2.50
CA LEU A 109 -5.95 -12.71 3.55
C LEU A 109 -6.04 -14.15 4.05
N ASP A 110 -4.90 -14.83 4.15
CA ASP A 110 -4.72 -16.06 4.90
C ASP A 110 -4.36 -15.73 6.37
N PRO A 111 -5.30 -15.87 7.32
CA PRO A 111 -5.08 -15.50 8.71
C PRO A 111 -4.12 -16.46 9.41
N GLU A 112 -4.08 -17.74 9.03
CA GLU A 112 -3.20 -18.74 9.65
C GLU A 112 -1.75 -18.50 9.25
N ALA A 113 -1.51 -18.23 7.96
CA ALA A 113 -0.21 -17.85 7.45
C ALA A 113 0.29 -16.56 8.14
N LEU A 114 -0.56 -15.55 8.27
CA LEU A 114 -0.21 -14.29 8.94
C LEU A 114 0.16 -14.52 10.42
N LEU A 115 -0.64 -15.29 11.15
CA LEU A 115 -0.38 -15.61 12.56
C LEU A 115 0.95 -16.37 12.74
N ALA A 116 1.26 -17.29 11.83
CA ALA A 116 2.52 -18.06 11.86
C ALA A 116 3.75 -17.16 11.72
N LEU A 117 3.64 -16.04 10.99
CA LEU A 117 4.72 -15.08 10.81
C LEU A 117 4.98 -14.21 12.06
N LYS A 118 4.05 -14.15 13.02
CA LYS A 118 4.16 -13.35 14.26
C LYS A 118 4.63 -11.90 13.99
N PRO A 119 3.95 -11.13 13.13
CA PRO A 119 4.31 -9.74 12.91
C PRO A 119 4.05 -8.89 14.17
N ASP A 120 4.89 -7.88 14.40
CA ASP A 120 4.68 -6.88 15.45
C ASP A 120 3.62 -5.85 15.03
N VAL A 121 3.54 -5.58 13.72
CA VAL A 121 2.53 -4.73 13.07
C VAL A 121 2.29 -5.21 11.64
N VAL A 122 1.08 -5.01 11.13
CA VAL A 122 0.75 -5.14 9.71
C VAL A 122 0.50 -3.76 9.12
N ILE A 123 1.11 -3.47 7.98
CA ILE A 123 0.78 -2.31 7.16
C ILE A 123 -0.15 -2.80 6.05
N THR A 124 -1.30 -2.18 5.89
CA THR A 124 -2.29 -2.54 4.87
C THR A 124 -2.65 -1.35 4.00
N SER A 125 -3.12 -1.63 2.78
CA SER A 125 -3.74 -0.64 1.90
C SER A 125 -5.27 -0.73 1.88
N ASP A 126 -5.82 -1.55 2.76
CA ASP A 126 -7.25 -1.83 2.86
C ASP A 126 -7.68 -1.70 4.34
N PRO A 127 -8.47 -0.67 4.67
CA PRO A 127 -8.98 -0.46 6.02
C PRO A 127 -9.79 -1.66 6.56
N ALA A 128 -10.55 -2.35 5.71
CA ALA A 128 -11.36 -3.50 6.11
C ALA A 128 -10.48 -4.71 6.46
N LYS A 129 -9.36 -4.91 5.75
CA LYS A 129 -8.37 -5.92 6.12
C LYS A 129 -7.70 -5.58 7.44
N ALA A 130 -7.40 -4.31 7.72
CA ALA A 130 -6.89 -3.92 9.03
C ALA A 130 -7.84 -4.31 10.17
N ASP A 131 -9.15 -4.10 10.01
CA ASP A 131 -10.13 -4.52 11.02
C ASP A 131 -10.13 -6.05 11.21
N GLN A 132 -10.03 -6.82 10.12
CA GLN A 132 -9.90 -8.28 10.18
C GLN A 132 -8.64 -8.70 10.94
N ILE A 133 -7.50 -8.08 10.64
CA ILE A 133 -6.21 -8.39 11.27
C ILE A 133 -6.20 -8.02 12.76
N GLN A 134 -6.80 -6.89 13.13
CA GLN A 134 -6.93 -6.48 14.52
C GLN A 134 -7.75 -7.46 15.36
N ARG A 135 -8.76 -8.12 14.77
CA ARG A 135 -9.52 -9.21 15.45
C ARG A 135 -8.66 -10.44 15.74
N LEU A 136 -7.54 -10.63 15.03
CA LEU A 136 -6.55 -11.67 15.30
C LEU A 136 -5.58 -11.28 16.44
N GLY A 137 -5.72 -10.08 17.01
CA GLY A 137 -4.84 -9.56 18.06
C GLY A 137 -3.53 -8.95 17.55
N ILE A 138 -3.41 -8.72 16.25
CA ILE A 138 -2.23 -8.12 15.61
C ILE A 138 -2.52 -6.63 15.33
N PRO A 139 -1.66 -5.69 15.77
CA PRO A 139 -1.79 -4.28 15.38
C PRO A 139 -1.73 -4.13 13.86
N ALA A 140 -2.73 -3.48 13.25
CA ALA A 140 -2.75 -3.21 11.82
C ALA A 140 -3.06 -1.74 11.56
N VAL A 141 -2.30 -1.12 10.65
CA VAL A 141 -2.41 0.29 10.26
C VAL A 141 -2.61 0.39 8.75
N ASP A 142 -3.54 1.26 8.34
CA ASP A 142 -3.71 1.62 6.93
C ASP A 142 -2.71 2.71 6.53
N ILE A 143 -1.89 2.45 5.53
CA ILE A 143 -0.98 3.46 4.96
C ILE A 143 -1.04 3.34 3.45
N PHE A 144 -2.03 4.00 2.85
CA PHE A 144 -2.18 4.02 1.40
C PHE A 144 -3.02 5.20 0.92
N ASN A 145 -2.36 6.17 0.27
CA ASN A 145 -3.00 7.26 -0.43
C ASN A 145 -2.71 7.17 -1.93
N LEU A 146 -3.73 7.42 -2.75
CA LEU A 146 -3.61 7.41 -4.21
C LEU A 146 -3.46 8.83 -4.77
N GLY A 147 -2.73 8.94 -5.88
CA GLY A 147 -3.02 9.92 -6.93
C GLY A 147 -2.12 11.14 -7.05
N THR A 148 -1.26 11.47 -6.08
CA THR A 148 -0.34 12.61 -6.21
C THR A 148 1.03 12.35 -5.59
N GLY A 149 2.02 13.16 -5.96
CA GLY A 149 3.32 13.15 -5.28
C GLY A 149 3.21 13.42 -3.78
N SER A 150 2.33 14.33 -3.38
CA SER A 150 2.10 14.63 -1.96
C SER A 150 1.52 13.43 -1.18
N ALA A 151 0.69 12.61 -1.84
CA ALA A 151 0.20 11.36 -1.25
C ALA A 151 1.35 10.37 -1.00
N ILE A 152 2.26 10.22 -1.98
CA ILE A 152 3.45 9.37 -1.85
C ILE A 152 4.36 9.87 -0.72
N GLU A 153 4.63 11.18 -0.67
CA GLU A 153 5.45 11.78 0.39
C GLU A 153 4.84 11.58 1.79
N HIS A 154 3.52 11.70 1.90
CA HIS A 154 2.79 11.48 3.14
C HIS A 154 2.90 10.02 3.61
N ASP A 155 2.73 9.06 2.71
CA ASP A 155 2.84 7.63 3.05
C ASP A 155 4.27 7.25 3.47
N VAL A 156 5.28 7.79 2.78
CA VAL A 156 6.70 7.59 3.16
C VAL A 156 6.99 8.19 4.53
N ASP A 157 6.48 9.39 4.82
CA ASP A 157 6.62 9.99 6.15
C ASP A 157 5.95 9.12 7.22
N LEU A 158 4.72 8.66 7.01
CA LEU A 158 4.01 7.78 7.95
C LEU A 158 4.77 6.47 8.22
N VAL A 159 5.30 5.80 7.19
CA VAL A 159 6.14 4.60 7.37
C VAL A 159 7.41 4.96 8.13
N GLY A 160 8.04 6.10 7.82
CA GLY A 160 9.18 6.64 8.56
C GLY A 160 8.87 6.89 10.04
N GLN A 161 7.70 7.41 10.36
CA GLN A 161 7.26 7.62 11.73
C GLN A 161 6.91 6.31 12.44
N LEU A 162 6.28 5.36 11.75
CA LEU A 162 5.92 4.04 12.29
C LEU A 162 7.16 3.24 12.68
N LEU A 163 8.18 3.22 11.82
CA LEU A 163 9.36 2.36 11.96
C LEU A 163 10.56 3.08 12.59
N GLY A 164 10.42 4.36 12.99
CA GLY A 164 11.50 5.15 13.57
C GLY A 164 12.59 5.54 12.56
N ARG A 165 12.22 5.68 11.28
CA ARG A 165 13.08 6.00 10.12
C ARG A 165 12.83 7.41 9.56
N ARG A 166 12.41 8.36 10.40
CA ARG A 166 12.06 9.74 10.00
C ARG A 166 13.14 10.44 9.15
N SER A 167 14.42 10.27 9.49
CA SER A 167 15.52 10.87 8.70
C SER A 167 15.63 10.29 7.30
N ALA A 168 15.38 9.00 7.11
CA ALA A 168 15.37 8.36 5.80
C ALA A 168 14.15 8.81 4.98
N ALA A 169 12.97 8.90 5.61
CA ALA A 169 11.78 9.45 4.97
C ALA A 169 12.01 10.89 4.47
N ALA A 170 12.56 11.77 5.32
CA ALA A 170 12.88 13.15 4.93
C ALA A 170 13.92 13.23 3.79
N ALA A 171 14.92 12.35 3.78
CA ALA A 171 15.89 12.26 2.70
C ALA A 171 15.23 11.84 1.38
N TYR A 172 14.30 10.88 1.41
CA TYR A 172 13.52 10.50 0.24
C TYR A 172 12.65 11.66 -0.26
N THR A 173 11.89 12.33 0.62
CA THR A 173 11.07 13.49 0.26
C THR A 173 11.91 14.57 -0.44
N THR A 174 13.13 14.83 0.05
CA THR A 174 14.08 15.76 -0.58
C THR A 174 14.49 15.29 -1.97
N TYR A 175 14.88 14.03 -2.11
CA TYR A 175 15.25 13.43 -3.40
C TYR A 175 14.09 13.48 -4.41
N PHE A 176 12.91 13.03 -3.99
CA PHE A 176 11.69 13.01 -4.79
C PHE A 176 11.35 14.41 -5.32
N ASN A 177 11.31 15.41 -4.44
CA ASN A 177 11.03 16.79 -4.83
C ASN A 177 12.07 17.36 -5.81
N ASN A 178 13.35 17.01 -5.66
CA ASN A 178 14.37 17.43 -6.61
C ASN A 178 14.12 16.85 -8.01
N ILE A 179 13.73 15.58 -8.12
CA ILE A 179 13.38 14.95 -9.40
C ILE A 179 12.14 15.61 -10.02
N ILE A 180 11.09 15.83 -9.23
CA ILE A 180 9.87 16.51 -9.70
C ILE A 180 10.18 17.92 -10.17
N HIS A 181 10.98 18.68 -9.43
CA HIS A 181 11.38 20.02 -9.82
C HIS A 181 12.19 20.04 -11.13
N GLN A 182 13.15 19.12 -11.31
CA GLN A 182 13.90 19.00 -12.56
C GLN A 182 12.99 18.67 -13.76
N ALA A 183 12.02 17.78 -13.56
CA ALA A 183 11.04 17.43 -14.57
C ALA A 183 10.17 18.64 -14.95
N GLN A 184 9.66 19.39 -13.97
CA GLN A 184 8.86 20.60 -14.18
C GLN A 184 9.66 21.69 -14.90
N GLN A 185 10.93 21.90 -14.53
CA GLN A 185 11.79 22.87 -15.20
C GLN A 185 12.01 22.51 -16.67
N SER A 186 12.25 21.23 -16.95
CA SER A 186 12.42 20.73 -18.33
C SER A 186 11.13 20.92 -19.13
N ALA A 187 9.98 20.60 -18.53
CA ALA A 187 8.67 20.76 -19.15
C ALA A 187 8.26 22.24 -19.34
N ALA A 188 8.72 23.14 -18.48
CA ALA A 188 8.44 24.58 -18.59
C ALA A 188 9.11 25.23 -19.81
N ALA A 189 10.20 24.63 -20.31
CA ALA A 189 10.86 25.09 -21.53
C ALA A 189 10.07 24.78 -22.82
N ILE A 190 9.01 23.95 -22.74
CA ILE A 190 8.19 23.54 -23.88
C ILE A 190 7.05 24.57 -24.10
N PRO A 191 6.98 25.24 -25.26
CA PRO A 191 5.90 26.17 -25.58
C PRO A 191 4.52 25.51 -25.46
N THR A 192 3.53 26.23 -24.93
CA THR A 192 2.18 25.68 -24.68
C THR A 192 1.53 25.04 -25.90
N ASN A 193 1.74 25.63 -27.09
CA ASN A 193 1.20 25.12 -28.37
C ASN A 193 1.98 23.93 -28.94
N SER A 194 3.08 23.53 -28.30
CA SER A 194 3.96 22.42 -28.71
C SER A 194 4.00 21.30 -27.66
N ARG A 195 3.19 21.41 -26.60
CA ARG A 195 3.08 20.39 -25.56
C ARG A 195 2.38 19.16 -26.14
N PRO A 196 2.97 17.97 -26.01
CA PRO A 196 2.38 16.77 -26.58
C PRO A 196 1.18 16.33 -25.75
N SER A 197 0.31 15.56 -26.39
CA SER A 197 -0.76 14.81 -25.78
C SER A 197 -0.33 13.37 -25.50
N ALA A 198 -0.84 12.77 -24.42
CA ALA A 198 -0.56 11.38 -24.11
C ALA A 198 -1.77 10.66 -23.50
N LEU A 199 -1.80 9.35 -23.74
CA LEU A 199 -2.72 8.38 -23.13
C LEU A 199 -1.90 7.39 -22.30
N TYR A 200 -2.30 7.13 -21.06
CA TYR A 200 -1.86 5.96 -20.30
C TYR A 200 -2.94 4.89 -20.39
N ALA A 201 -2.59 3.71 -20.91
CA ALA A 201 -3.55 2.66 -21.21
C ALA A 201 -3.03 1.26 -20.90
N ASP A 202 -3.91 0.42 -20.36
CA ASP A 202 -3.85 -1.04 -20.53
C ASP A 202 -4.72 -1.39 -21.74
N PHE A 203 -4.22 -2.29 -22.59
CA PHE A 203 -4.90 -2.75 -23.80
C PHE A 203 -5.50 -4.16 -23.64
N GLY A 204 -5.30 -4.84 -22.51
CA GLY A 204 -6.04 -6.07 -22.18
C GLY A 204 -7.53 -5.76 -22.04
N PRO A 205 -7.97 -5.22 -20.89
CA PRO A 205 -9.15 -4.36 -20.83
C PRO A 205 -8.74 -2.93 -21.21
N LEU A 206 -9.43 -2.29 -22.16
CA LEU A 206 -9.17 -0.89 -22.54
C LEU A 206 -9.50 0.05 -21.40
N THR A 207 -8.46 0.40 -20.63
CA THR A 207 -8.60 1.19 -19.41
C THR A 207 -7.43 2.13 -19.18
N GLN A 208 -7.65 3.18 -18.39
CA GLN A 208 -6.60 3.91 -17.67
C GLN A 208 -6.50 3.26 -16.28
N PRO A 209 -5.45 2.46 -16.00
CA PRO A 209 -5.40 1.61 -14.80
C PRO A 209 -5.33 2.41 -13.49
N THR A 210 -4.65 3.55 -13.51
CA THR A 210 -4.37 4.37 -12.33
C THR A 210 -4.47 5.86 -12.62
N VAL A 211 -4.63 6.65 -11.55
CA VAL A 211 -4.76 8.12 -11.64
C VAL A 211 -3.44 8.87 -11.49
N VAL A 212 -2.38 8.20 -11.04
CA VAL A 212 -1.08 8.83 -10.76
C VAL A 212 -0.41 9.35 -12.04
N GLU A 213 -0.64 8.71 -13.18
CA GLU A 213 -0.12 9.10 -14.48
C GLU A 213 -0.71 10.43 -14.95
N GLY A 214 -1.96 10.72 -14.61
CA GLY A 214 -2.54 12.04 -14.84
C GLY A 214 -1.77 13.14 -14.08
N TRP A 215 -1.39 12.87 -12.84
CA TRP A 215 -0.52 13.77 -12.07
C TRP A 215 0.89 13.89 -12.70
N ILE A 216 1.49 12.78 -13.13
CA ILE A 216 2.79 12.77 -13.82
C ILE A 216 2.73 13.58 -15.12
N PHE A 217 1.68 13.43 -15.92
CA PHE A 217 1.47 14.22 -17.14
C PHE A 217 1.34 15.71 -16.80
N GLY A 218 0.64 16.06 -15.71
CA GLY A 218 0.58 17.42 -15.20
C GLY A 218 1.97 17.99 -14.85
N VAL A 219 2.79 17.23 -14.12
CA VAL A 219 4.19 17.57 -13.80
C VAL A 219 5.03 17.81 -15.06
N LEU A 220 4.79 17.03 -16.11
CA LEU A 220 5.51 17.08 -17.38
C LEU A 220 4.89 18.04 -18.41
N HIS A 221 3.83 18.76 -18.05
CA HIS A 221 3.03 19.58 -18.98
C HIS A 221 2.55 18.82 -20.23
N VAL A 222 2.34 17.52 -20.11
CA VAL A 222 1.75 16.66 -21.15
C VAL A 222 0.23 16.75 -21.05
N HIS A 223 -0.45 16.94 -22.17
CA HIS A 223 -1.90 16.96 -22.22
C HIS A 223 -2.46 15.54 -22.09
N ASN A 224 -3.00 15.19 -20.92
CA ASN A 224 -3.73 13.93 -20.77
C ASN A 224 -4.98 13.97 -21.66
N VAL A 225 -5.11 13.04 -22.61
CA VAL A 225 -6.30 12.97 -23.47
C VAL A 225 -7.54 12.46 -22.75
N VAL A 226 -7.38 11.77 -21.62
CA VAL A 226 -8.50 11.33 -20.78
C VAL A 226 -9.06 12.56 -20.03
N PRO A 227 -10.32 12.96 -20.29
CA PRO A 227 -10.85 14.22 -19.78
C PRO A 227 -11.30 14.12 -18.32
N GLY A 228 -11.00 15.17 -17.55
CA GLY A 228 -11.55 15.37 -16.21
C GLY A 228 -10.93 14.49 -15.12
N VAL A 229 -11.56 14.50 -13.94
CA VAL A 229 -11.20 13.62 -12.83
C VAL A 229 -11.94 12.30 -13.05
N VAL A 230 -11.21 11.26 -13.41
CA VAL A 230 -11.75 9.92 -13.60
C VAL A 230 -11.49 9.06 -12.35
N PRO A 231 -12.34 8.05 -12.07
CA PRO A 231 -12.06 7.09 -11.01
C PRO A 231 -10.74 6.37 -11.27
N ASN A 232 -10.15 5.82 -10.21
CA ASN A 232 -9.07 4.85 -10.36
C ASN A 232 -9.63 3.64 -11.12
N HIS A 233 -8.96 3.24 -12.20
CA HIS A 233 -9.48 2.31 -13.20
C HIS A 233 -10.67 2.89 -14.01
N PHE A 234 -10.37 3.53 -15.13
CA PHE A 234 -11.36 4.12 -16.03
C PHE A 234 -11.41 3.39 -17.37
N GLU A 235 -12.55 2.82 -17.74
CA GLU A 235 -12.74 2.12 -19.02
C GLU A 235 -13.03 3.09 -20.17
N PHE A 236 -12.55 2.76 -21.36
CA PHE A 236 -12.85 3.48 -22.60
C PHE A 236 -12.90 2.55 -23.80
N ALA A 237 -13.47 3.02 -24.91
CA ALA A 237 -13.58 2.28 -26.17
C ALA A 237 -12.48 2.66 -27.16
N ASP A 238 -12.23 1.77 -28.13
CA ASP A 238 -11.27 1.99 -29.22
C ASP A 238 -11.56 3.29 -29.98
N GLU A 239 -12.83 3.57 -30.27
CA GLU A 239 -13.25 4.79 -30.97
C GLU A 239 -12.84 6.05 -30.21
N GLN A 240 -12.78 6.00 -28.87
CA GLN A 240 -12.31 7.13 -28.06
C GLN A 240 -10.80 7.34 -28.22
N VAL A 241 -10.01 6.27 -28.31
CA VAL A 241 -8.57 6.36 -28.57
C VAL A 241 -8.30 7.02 -29.92
N TYR A 242 -9.04 6.61 -30.97
CA TYR A 242 -8.93 7.24 -32.29
C TYR A 242 -9.40 8.70 -32.29
N ALA A 243 -10.47 9.02 -31.57
CA ALA A 243 -10.98 10.38 -31.45
C ALA A 243 -10.01 11.31 -30.68
N TRP A 244 -9.35 10.79 -29.65
CA TRP A 244 -8.34 11.51 -28.88
C TRP A 244 -7.04 11.71 -29.64
N ASN A 245 -6.65 10.75 -30.49
CA ASN A 245 -5.46 10.78 -31.33
C ASN A 245 -4.20 11.32 -30.60
N PRO A 246 -3.76 10.66 -29.50
CA PRO A 246 -2.65 11.14 -28.68
C PRO A 246 -1.31 11.06 -29.42
N ASP A 247 -0.40 12.00 -29.14
CA ASP A 247 0.98 11.95 -29.66
C ASP A 247 1.78 10.78 -29.07
N TYR A 248 1.50 10.41 -27.83
CA TYR A 248 2.14 9.30 -27.12
C TYR A 248 1.12 8.36 -26.47
N ILE A 249 1.39 7.06 -26.53
CA ILE A 249 0.68 6.05 -25.76
C ILE A 249 1.70 5.41 -24.81
N VAL A 250 1.45 5.55 -23.51
CA VAL A 250 2.19 4.89 -22.45
C VAL A 250 1.43 3.62 -22.07
N VAL A 251 2.06 2.47 -22.25
CA VAL A 251 1.47 1.18 -21.90
C VAL A 251 2.01 0.66 -20.58
N GLN A 252 1.15 -0.03 -19.83
CA GLN A 252 1.54 -0.62 -18.54
C GLN A 252 2.50 -1.79 -18.73
N MET A 253 2.24 -2.66 -19.72
CA MET A 253 3.01 -3.88 -19.93
C MET A 253 3.58 -3.96 -21.35
N PRO A 254 4.79 -4.55 -21.53
CA PRO A 254 5.32 -4.78 -22.87
C PRO A 254 4.42 -5.65 -23.76
N SER A 255 3.56 -6.48 -23.16
CA SER A 255 2.57 -7.31 -23.86
C SER A 255 1.47 -6.49 -24.55
N ASP A 256 1.31 -5.23 -24.19
CA ASP A 256 0.26 -4.36 -24.75
C ASP A 256 0.72 -3.68 -26.04
N LEU A 257 2.04 -3.61 -26.26
CA LEU A 257 2.64 -2.98 -27.43
C LEU A 257 2.12 -3.52 -28.77
N PRO A 258 1.92 -4.85 -28.98
CA PRO A 258 1.35 -5.36 -30.23
C PRO A 258 -0.10 -4.94 -30.47
N GLN A 259 -0.82 -4.54 -29.42
CA GLN A 259 -2.22 -4.08 -29.51
C GLN A 259 -2.31 -2.62 -29.97
N VAL A 260 -1.23 -1.85 -29.78
CA VAL A 260 -1.10 -0.50 -30.32
C VAL A 260 -0.84 -0.60 -31.83
N THR A 261 -1.90 -0.47 -32.63
CA THR A 261 -1.84 -0.54 -34.09
C THR A 261 -1.59 0.84 -34.72
N GLY A 262 -0.96 0.89 -35.91
CA GLY A 262 -0.68 2.12 -36.66
C GLY A 262 0.82 2.40 -36.92
N GLN A 263 1.14 3.56 -37.49
CA GLN A 263 2.54 4.01 -37.68
C GLN A 263 3.13 4.55 -36.36
N VAL A 264 3.29 3.66 -35.38
CA VAL A 264 3.79 4.04 -34.06
C VAL A 264 5.28 3.76 -33.99
N ARG A 265 6.06 4.77 -33.58
CA ARG A 265 7.47 4.59 -33.26
C ARG A 265 7.57 4.06 -31.83
N LYS A 266 8.05 2.81 -31.69
CA LYS A 266 8.34 2.24 -30.38
C LYS A 266 9.48 3.02 -29.70
N ILE A 267 9.21 3.50 -28.48
CA ILE A 267 10.23 4.08 -27.59
C ILE A 267 10.30 3.17 -26.38
N GLU A 268 11.42 2.47 -26.22
CA GLU A 268 11.69 1.70 -25.01
C GLU A 268 12.44 2.61 -24.03
N SER A 269 11.99 2.66 -22.78
CA SER A 269 12.78 3.31 -21.74
C SER A 269 14.07 2.51 -21.61
N ARG A 270 15.22 3.19 -21.80
CA ARG A 270 16.49 2.64 -21.35
C ARG A 270 16.39 2.71 -19.83
N GLY A 271 16.21 1.56 -19.17
CA GLY A 271 16.07 1.50 -17.72
C GLY A 271 17.06 2.42 -17.02
N VAL A 272 16.61 3.09 -15.97
CA VAL A 272 17.50 3.91 -15.12
C VAL A 272 18.61 2.98 -14.63
N ARG A 273 19.85 3.23 -15.07
CA ARG A 273 21.03 2.53 -14.57
C ARG A 273 21.40 3.06 -13.20
#